data_AF-A0AAV0C521-F1
#
_entry.id   AF-A0AAV0C521-F1
#
_cell.length_a   1.000
_cell.length_b   1.000
_cell.length_c   1.000
_cell.angle_alpha   90.00
_cell.angle_beta   90.00
_cell.angle_gamma   90.00
#
_symmetry.space_group_name_H-M   'P 1'
#
loop_
_entity.id
_entity.type
_entity.pdbx_description
1 polymer ?
#
loop_
_entity_poly.entity_id
_entity_poly.type
_entity_poly.pdbx_seq_one_letter_code
_entity_poly.pdbx_strand_id
1 'polypeptide(L)'
;MNITPTTTVVPLTATTHFPIKLTTSNFLVWKCQVYSALVGLGLDAYIDGTIQIPEKFTDDAKTQINPCYTIWFRQDKTILSALLGSCSDTIQPVISSATSARNAWDKLKLTYASTSTTRK
;
A
#
# COMPACT_ATOMS: atom_id res chain seq x y z
N MET A 1 1.41 13.33 6.79
CA MET A 1 -0.06 13.35 6.91
C MET A 1 -0.43 12.86 8.31
N ASN A 2 -1.30 13.58 9.03
CA ASN A 2 -1.76 13.17 10.37
C ASN A 2 -3.18 12.64 10.28
N ILE A 3 -3.43 11.49 10.89
CA ILE A 3 -4.77 10.88 10.95
C ILE A 3 -5.49 11.43 12.17
N THR A 4 -6.73 11.84 11.96
CA THR A 4 -7.60 12.40 12.99
C THR A 4 -8.84 11.53 13.17
N PRO A 5 -9.59 11.66 14.27
CA PRO A 5 -10.82 10.89 14.48
C PRO A 5 -11.89 11.11 13.39
N THR A 6 -11.82 12.22 12.66
CA THR A 6 -12.74 12.56 11.56
C THR A 6 -12.23 12.12 10.19
N THR A 7 -11.01 11.56 10.10
CA THR A 7 -10.45 11.06 8.84
C THR A 7 -11.30 9.90 8.33
N THR A 8 -11.73 10.01 7.07
CA THR A 8 -12.51 8.96 6.40
C THR A 8 -11.58 7.98 5.68
N VAL A 9 -11.96 6.70 5.66
CA VAL A 9 -11.28 5.69 4.85
C VAL A 9 -11.73 5.88 3.40
N VAL A 10 -10.77 6.11 2.51
CA VAL A 10 -10.99 6.25 1.08
C VAL A 10 -11.21 4.86 0.47
N PRO A 11 -12.35 4.61 -0.19
CA PRO A 11 -12.58 3.37 -0.92
C PRO A 11 -11.55 3.20 -2.02
N LEU A 12 -10.87 2.07 -2.04
CA LEU A 12 -9.85 1.75 -3.02
C LEU A 12 -9.94 0.27 -3.38
N THR A 13 -9.96 -0.02 -4.68
CA THR A 13 -10.01 -1.37 -5.24
C THR A 13 -9.10 -1.44 -6.46
N ALA A 14 -8.51 -2.61 -6.70
CA ALA A 14 -7.63 -2.80 -7.85
C ALA A 14 -8.37 -2.56 -9.18
N THR A 15 -9.57 -3.12 -9.33
CA THR A 15 -10.36 -3.04 -10.57
C THR A 15 -10.73 -1.63 -10.99
N THR A 16 -10.98 -0.74 -10.02
CA THR A 16 -11.38 0.64 -10.29
C THR A 16 -10.18 1.58 -10.37
N HIS A 17 -9.18 1.40 -9.50
CA HIS A 17 -8.12 2.39 -9.32
C HIS A 17 -6.78 1.95 -9.88
N PHE A 18 -6.55 0.63 -10.03
CA PHE A 18 -5.31 0.06 -10.57
C PHE A 18 -5.58 -0.77 -11.84
N PRO A 19 -6.04 -0.15 -12.95
CA PRO A 19 -6.50 -0.87 -14.13
C PRO A 19 -5.41 -1.71 -14.83
N ILE A 20 -4.13 -1.32 -14.72
CA ILE A 20 -3.03 -2.16 -15.19
C ILE A 20 -2.75 -3.28 -14.19
N LYS A 21 -2.85 -4.52 -14.65
CA LYS A 21 -2.38 -5.70 -13.93
C LYS A 21 -0.85 -5.79 -14.05
N LEU A 22 -0.14 -5.83 -12.92
CA LEU A 22 1.31 -6.01 -12.87
C LEU A 22 1.67 -7.38 -13.43
N THR A 23 2.64 -7.38 -14.34
CA THR A 23 3.30 -8.55 -14.90
C THR A 23 4.82 -8.38 -14.76
N THR A 24 5.59 -9.39 -15.17
CA THR A 24 7.05 -9.36 -15.07
C THR A 24 7.72 -8.32 -15.98
N SER A 25 7.00 -7.79 -16.97
CA SER A 25 7.55 -6.91 -18.01
C SER A 25 7.06 -5.45 -17.95
N ASN A 26 6.06 -5.13 -17.12
CA ASN A 26 5.42 -3.80 -17.13
C ASN A 26 5.59 -3.02 -15.82
N PHE A 27 6.53 -3.42 -14.94
CA PHE A 27 6.68 -2.86 -13.60
C PHE A 27 6.76 -1.32 -13.57
N LEU A 28 7.52 -0.69 -14.47
CA LEU A 28 7.66 0.78 -14.49
C LEU A 28 6.34 1.48 -14.79
N VAL A 29 5.55 0.96 -15.73
CA VAL A 29 4.25 1.52 -16.10
C VAL A 29 3.25 1.31 -14.95
N TRP A 30 3.18 0.08 -14.43
CA TRP A 30 2.33 -0.25 -13.28
C TRP A 30 2.66 0.63 -12.07
N LYS A 31 3.95 0.76 -11.74
CA LYS A 31 4.43 1.56 -10.61
C LYS A 31 4.02 3.02 -10.76
N CYS A 32 4.23 3.61 -11.94
CA CYS A 32 3.85 5.00 -12.23
C CYS A 32 2.34 5.21 -12.04
N GLN A 33 1.52 4.30 -12.58
CA GLN A 33 0.07 4.37 -12.46
C GLN A 33 -0.42 4.25 -11.01
N VAL A 34 0.04 3.21 -10.28
CA VAL A 34 -0.37 2.98 -8.89
C VAL A 34 0.06 4.14 -8.01
N TYR A 35 1.30 4.63 -8.15
CA TYR A 35 1.79 5.77 -7.40
C TYR A 35 0.95 7.02 -7.68
N SER A 36 0.69 7.33 -8.95
CA SER A 36 -0.13 8.49 -9.34
C SER A 36 -1.56 8.41 -8.81
N ALA A 37 -2.17 7.23 -8.82
CA ALA A 37 -3.49 7.02 -8.25
C ALA A 37 -3.51 7.23 -6.73
N LEU A 38 -2.49 6.74 -6.01
CA LEU A 38 -2.36 6.95 -4.57
C LEU A 38 -2.16 8.44 -4.24
N VAL A 39 -1.34 9.16 -5.01
CA VAL A 39 -1.18 10.62 -4.85
C VAL A 39 -2.51 11.34 -5.09
N GLY A 40 -3.25 10.99 -6.15
CA GLY A 40 -4.56 11.58 -6.44
C GLY A 40 -5.62 11.34 -5.36
N LEU A 41 -5.46 10.28 -4.56
CA LEU A 41 -6.33 9.95 -3.42
C LEU A 41 -5.76 10.43 -2.07
N GLY A 42 -4.57 11.04 -2.04
CA GLY A 42 -3.89 11.43 -0.80
C GLY A 42 -3.45 10.25 0.08
N LEU A 43 -3.07 9.13 -0.55
CA LEU A 43 -2.70 7.86 0.10
C LEU A 43 -1.24 7.46 -0.11
N ASP A 44 -0.44 8.27 -0.80
CA ASP A 44 0.98 8.03 -1.07
C ASP A 44 1.83 7.87 0.20
N ALA A 45 1.46 8.60 1.26
CA ALA A 45 2.13 8.55 2.56
C ALA A 45 2.17 7.13 3.19
N TYR A 46 1.24 6.24 2.80
CA TYR A 46 1.18 4.86 3.27
C TYR A 46 2.24 3.95 2.64
N ILE A 47 2.72 4.28 1.43
CA ILE A 47 3.70 3.46 0.70
C ILE A 47 5.12 4.03 0.72
N ASP A 48 5.27 5.35 0.90
CA ASP A 48 6.57 5.99 1.14
C ASP A 48 6.98 5.94 2.63
N GLY A 49 5.98 5.78 3.52
CA GLY A 49 6.14 5.69 4.96
C GLY A 49 6.46 7.01 5.66
N THR A 50 6.06 8.13 5.05
CA THR A 50 6.04 9.46 5.67
C THR A 50 4.83 9.63 6.60
N ILE A 51 3.87 8.70 6.56
CA ILE A 51 2.75 8.69 7.49
C ILE A 51 3.21 8.37 8.92
N GLN A 52 2.79 9.19 9.87
CA GLN A 52 2.95 8.88 11.29
C GLN A 52 1.92 7.81 11.67
N ILE A 53 2.40 6.65 12.13
CA ILE A 53 1.54 5.57 12.59
C ILE A 53 1.00 5.94 13.97
N PRO A 54 -0.32 6.07 14.15
CA PRO A 54 -0.87 6.35 15.47
C PRO A 54 -0.58 5.21 16.44
N GLU A 55 -0.44 5.51 17.74
CA GLU A 55 -0.32 4.48 18.76
C GLU A 55 -1.57 3.60 18.77
N LYS A 56 -1.38 2.29 18.94
CA LYS A 56 -2.48 1.32 18.88
C LYS A 56 -3.51 1.51 20.00
N PHE A 57 -3.05 1.92 21.17
CA PHE A 57 -3.88 2.11 22.35
C PHE A 57 -3.74 3.56 22.83
N THR A 58 -4.79 4.08 23.47
CA THR A 58 -4.77 5.43 24.07
C THR A 58 -4.32 5.42 25.52
N ASP A 59 -4.19 4.24 26.11
CA ASP A 59 -3.83 4.01 27.50
C ASP A 59 -2.68 2.99 27.63
N ASP A 60 -1.85 3.15 28.66
CA ASP A 60 -0.71 2.26 28.94
C ASP A 60 -1.16 0.83 29.29
N ALA A 61 -2.35 0.67 29.84
CA ALA A 61 -2.94 -0.64 30.16
C ALA A 61 -3.43 -1.39 28.91
N LYS A 62 -3.38 -0.77 27.73
CA LYS A 62 -3.78 -1.34 26.42
C LYS A 62 -5.22 -1.84 26.40
N THR A 63 -6.11 -1.14 27.09
CA THR A 63 -7.53 -1.49 27.19
C THR A 63 -8.40 -0.79 26.15
N GLN A 64 -7.98 0.38 25.67
CA GLN A 64 -8.73 1.21 24.74
C GLN A 64 -7.96 1.38 23.42
N ILE A 65 -8.53 0.86 22.33
CA ILE A 65 -7.94 1.02 21.00
C ILE A 65 -8.09 2.46 20.54
N ASN A 66 -7.01 3.03 20.00
CA ASN A 66 -7.03 4.35 19.39
C ASN A 66 -7.85 4.33 18.08
N PRO A 67 -8.90 5.17 17.97
CA PRO A 67 -9.67 5.29 16.74
C PRO A 67 -8.81 5.67 15.52
N CYS A 68 -7.80 6.53 15.71
CA CYS A 68 -6.88 6.93 14.63
C CYS A 68 -6.05 5.73 14.13
N TYR A 69 -5.61 4.85 15.04
CA TYR A 69 -4.93 3.61 14.65
C TYR A 69 -5.86 2.70 13.83
N THR A 70 -7.13 2.59 14.23
CA THR A 70 -8.11 1.78 13.50
C THR A 70 -8.35 2.32 12.08
N ILE A 71 -8.46 3.64 11.93
CA ILE A 71 -8.60 4.30 10.62
C ILE A 71 -7.36 4.05 9.76
N TRP A 72 -6.17 4.31 10.30
CA TRP A 72 -4.89 4.04 9.63
C TRP A 72 -4.81 2.59 9.16
N PHE A 73 -5.06 1.65 10.08
CA PHE A 73 -4.92 0.22 9.81
C PHE A 73 -5.90 -0.24 8.73
N ARG A 74 -7.14 0.25 8.75
CA ARG A 74 -8.12 -0.05 7.70
C ARG A 74 -7.65 0.46 6.35
N GLN A 75 -7.18 1.70 6.26
CA GLN A 75 -6.67 2.27 5.01
C GLN A 75 -5.44 1.50 4.49
N ASP A 76 -4.48 1.17 5.37
CA ASP A 76 -3.30 0.36 5.02
C ASP A 76 -3.71 -1.01 4.44
N LYS A 77 -4.68 -1.69 5.06
CA LYS A 77 -5.18 -2.98 4.56
C LYS A 77 -5.94 -2.86 3.25
N THR A 78 -6.69 -1.78 3.04
CA THR A 78 -7.35 -1.52 1.75
C THR A 78 -6.31 -1.32 0.65
N ILE A 79 -5.24 -0.56 0.90
CA ILE A 79 -4.15 -0.38 -0.08
C ILE A 79 -3.43 -1.69 -0.35
N LEU A 80 -3.10 -2.47 0.69
CA LEU A 80 -2.48 -3.79 0.53
C LEU A 80 -3.35 -4.74 -0.32
N SER A 81 -4.66 -4.77 -0.06
CA SER A 81 -5.61 -5.56 -0.85
C SER A 81 -5.66 -5.12 -2.31
N ALA A 82 -5.67 -3.81 -2.58
CA ALA A 82 -5.64 -3.29 -3.94
C ALA A 82 -4.31 -3.60 -4.65
N LEU A 83 -3.18 -3.51 -3.96
CA LEU A 83 -1.88 -3.93 -4.50
C LEU A 83 -1.89 -5.42 -4.90
N LEU A 84 -2.36 -6.29 -4.00
CA LEU A 84 -2.54 -7.73 -4.28
C LEU A 84 -3.45 -7.97 -5.50
N GLY A 85 -4.61 -7.31 -5.54
CA GLY A 85 -5.57 -7.44 -6.64
C GLY A 85 -5.05 -6.92 -7.97
N SER A 86 -4.08 -5.99 -7.95
CA SER A 86 -3.44 -5.48 -9.17
C SER A 86 -2.30 -6.38 -9.67
N CYS A 87 -1.90 -7.42 -8.92
CA CYS A 87 -0.83 -8.31 -9.33
C CYS A 87 -1.33 -9.49 -10.16
N SER A 88 -0.50 -9.98 -11.10
CA SER A 88 -0.71 -11.29 -11.70
C SER A 88 -0.57 -12.41 -10.69
N ASP A 89 -1.20 -13.54 -10.99
CA ASP A 89 -1.27 -14.72 -10.15
C ASP A 89 0.14 -15.25 -9.85
N THR A 90 1.09 -15.03 -10.77
CA THR A 90 2.52 -15.33 -10.61
C THR A 90 3.26 -14.37 -9.68
N ILE A 91 2.74 -13.16 -9.47
CA ILE A 91 3.37 -12.08 -8.68
C ILE A 91 2.72 -11.93 -7.31
N GLN A 92 1.43 -12.25 -7.16
CA GLN A 92 0.73 -12.23 -5.88
C GLN A 92 1.49 -12.94 -4.74
N PRO A 93 2.16 -14.09 -4.94
CA PRO A 93 2.95 -14.74 -3.90
C PRO A 93 4.12 -13.89 -3.36
N VAL A 94 4.64 -12.95 -4.16
CA VAL A 94 5.74 -12.06 -3.74
C VAL A 94 5.34 -11.18 -2.56
N ILE A 95 4.06 -10.78 -2.50
CA ILE A 95 3.54 -9.87 -1.47
C ILE A 95 2.44 -10.48 -0.58
N SER A 96 2.12 -11.76 -0.73
CA SER A 96 1.08 -12.43 0.07
C SER A 96 1.39 -12.43 1.58
N SER A 97 2.67 -12.43 1.94
CA SER A 97 3.16 -12.35 3.32
C SER A 97 3.40 -10.92 3.81
N ALA A 98 3.06 -9.90 3.00
CA ALA A 98 3.29 -8.53 3.40
C ALA A 98 2.35 -8.10 4.54
N THR A 99 2.93 -7.49 5.57
CA THR A 99 2.19 -7.06 6.76
C THR A 99 1.62 -5.64 6.64
N SER A 100 2.05 -4.86 5.65
CA SER A 100 1.57 -3.51 5.37
C SER A 100 1.66 -3.16 3.88
N ALA A 101 0.96 -2.11 3.46
CA ALA A 101 1.04 -1.58 2.11
C ALA A 101 2.48 -1.19 1.73
N ARG A 102 3.21 -0.53 2.65
CA ARG A 102 4.63 -0.20 2.48
C ARG A 102 5.48 -1.45 2.25
N ASN A 103 5.30 -2.49 3.06
CA ASN A 103 6.08 -3.72 2.91
C ASN A 103 5.83 -4.40 1.56
N ALA A 104 4.58 -4.44 1.10
CA ALA A 104 4.25 -4.94 -0.24
C ALA A 104 4.89 -4.09 -1.35
N TRP A 105 4.78 -2.77 -1.24
CA TRP A 105 5.37 -1.82 -2.19
C TRP A 105 6.89 -1.97 -2.29
N ASP A 106 7.58 -2.09 -1.15
CA ASP A 106 9.03 -2.27 -1.10
C ASP A 106 9.47 -3.63 -1.65
N LYS A 107 8.75 -4.71 -1.34
CA LYS A 107 9.01 -6.04 -1.94
C LYS A 107 8.90 -6.01 -3.46
N LEU A 108 7.83 -5.43 -4.01
CA LEU A 108 7.67 -5.30 -5.47
C LEU A 108 8.78 -4.47 -6.10
N LYS A 109 9.13 -3.33 -5.50
CA LYS A 109 10.27 -2.52 -5.95
C LYS A 109 11.57 -3.33 -5.94
N LEU A 110 11.86 -4.08 -4.88
CA LEU A 110 13.09 -4.86 -4.79
C LEU A 110 13.14 -5.97 -5.84
N THR A 111 12.04 -6.72 -6.01
CA THR A 111 11.93 -7.81 -6.99
C THR A 111 12.12 -7.33 -8.43
N TYR A 112 11.67 -6.12 -8.77
CA TYR A 112 11.72 -5.59 -10.13
C TYR A 112 12.74 -4.44 -10.34
N ALA A 113 13.46 -4.02 -9.30
CA ALA A 113 14.61 -3.13 -9.44
C ALA A 113 15.81 -3.87 -10.04
N SER A 114 15.96 -5.17 -9.76
CA SER A 114 17.04 -6.01 -10.27
C SER A 114 16.87 -6.36 -11.75
N THR A 115 15.64 -6.48 -12.26
CA THR A 115 15.38 -6.80 -13.67
C THR A 115 15.70 -5.63 -14.63
N SER A 116 15.93 -4.43 -14.11
CA SER A 116 16.35 -3.26 -14.92
C SER A 116 17.87 -3.16 -15.11
N THR A 117 18.68 -4.00 -14.44
CA THR A 117 20.16 -3.99 -14.56
C THR A 117 20.70 -5.20 -15.33
N THR A 118 19.96 -5.63 -16.35
CA THR A 118 20.54 -6.43 -17.44
C THR A 118 20.11 -5.81 -18.76
N ARG A 119 20.73 -4.67 -19.06
CA ARG A 119 20.85 -4.17 -20.43
C ARG A 119 22.33 -4.24 -20.82
N LYS A 120 22.61 -5.25 -21.63
CA LYS A 120 23.85 -5.54 -22.39
C LYS A 120 25.07 -5.99 -21.59
#